data_AF-A0A7G8DR25-F1
#
_entry.id   AF-A0A7G8DR25-F1
#
_cell.length_a   1.000
_cell.length_b   1.000
_cell.length_c   1.000
_cell.angle_alpha   90.00
_cell.angle_beta   90.00
_cell.angle_gamma   90.00
#
_symmetry.space_group_name_H-M   'P 1'
#
loop_
_entity.id
_entity.type
_entity.pdbx_description
1 polymer ?
#
loop_
_entity_poly.entity_id
_entity_poly.type
_entity_poly.pdbx_seq_one_letter_code
_entity_poly.pdbx_strand_id
1 'polypeptide(L)' 'MYDLKKEPLQSSITERWDALEDYFVCITECDLNDEYCITSCLVNHLKIDDGSECFVAS' A
#
# COMPACT_ATOMS: atom_id res chain seq x y z
N MET A 1 -7.49 1.36 -31.84
CA MET A 1 -7.71 2.48 -30.91
C MET A 1 -8.47 1.89 -29.73
N TYR A 2 -7.74 1.49 -28.68
CA TYR A 2 -8.36 0.83 -27.54
C TYR A 2 -8.83 1.91 -26.56
N ASP A 3 -10.14 2.04 -26.43
CA ASP A 3 -10.82 2.83 -25.40
C ASP A 3 -10.48 2.27 -24.03
N LEU A 4 -9.48 2.88 -23.38
CA LEU A 4 -9.22 2.69 -21.97
C LEU A 4 -10.37 3.35 -21.20
N LYS A 5 -11.37 2.54 -20.88
CA LYS A 5 -12.42 2.88 -19.93
C LYS A 5 -11.76 3.45 -18.68
N LYS A 6 -11.99 4.73 -18.46
CA LYS A 6 -11.53 5.50 -17.32
C LYS A 6 -12.33 5.04 -16.10
N GLU A 7 -11.97 3.89 -15.55
CA GLU A 7 -12.46 3.48 -14.23
C GLU A 7 -11.91 4.47 -13.20
N PRO A 8 -12.77 5.07 -12.35
CA PRO A 8 -12.37 6.15 -11.47
C PRO A 8 -11.77 5.57 -10.19
N LEU A 9 -10.54 5.02 -10.19
CA LEU A 9 -10.05 4.41 -8.93
C LEU A 9 -8.55 4.20 -8.72
N GLN A 10 -7.64 5.01 -9.26
CA GLN A 10 -6.25 4.88 -8.84
C GLN A 10 -5.65 6.26 -8.65
N SER A 11 -5.30 6.60 -7.39
CA SER A 11 -4.27 7.61 -7.09
C SER A 11 -3.15 7.45 -8.12
N SER A 12 -2.64 8.56 -8.65
CA SER A 12 -1.61 8.55 -9.68
C SER A 12 -0.50 7.58 -9.28
N ILE A 13 0.12 6.91 -10.24
CA ILE A 13 1.20 5.95 -9.99
C ILE A 13 2.22 6.54 -9.00
N THR A 14 2.51 7.84 -9.13
CA THR A 14 3.32 8.64 -8.21
C THR A 14 2.83 8.61 -6.75
N GLU A 15 1.55 8.86 -6.49
CA GLU A 15 0.97 8.83 -5.13
C GLU A 15 1.08 7.45 -4.48
N ARG A 16 1.12 6.37 -5.26
CA ARG A 16 1.34 5.03 -4.72
C ARG A 16 2.79 4.76 -4.36
N TRP A 17 3.71 5.25 -5.17
CA TRP A 17 5.14 5.14 -4.88
C TRP A 17 5.51 5.95 -3.63
N ASP A 18 4.93 7.14 -3.48
CA ASP A 18 5.05 7.98 -2.28
C ASP A 18 4.61 7.22 -1.02
N ALA A 19 3.40 6.63 -1.06
CA ALA A 19 2.89 5.81 0.05
C ALA A 19 3.76 4.58 0.37
N LEU A 20 4.39 3.96 -0.64
CA LEU A 20 5.32 2.85 -0.44
C LEU A 20 6.63 3.29 0.18
N GLU A 21 7.16 4.46 -0.21
CA GLU A 21 8.40 5.02 0.34
C GLU A 21 8.24 5.27 1.85
N ASP A 22 7.16 5.94 2.24
CA ASP A 22 6.84 6.16 3.65
C ASP A 22 6.65 4.83 4.44
N TYR A 23 6.00 3.83 3.83
CA TYR A 23 5.91 2.50 4.43
C TYR A 23 7.29 1.86 4.68
N PHE A 24 8.21 1.97 3.71
CA PHE A 24 9.55 1.40 3.84
C PHE A 24 10.39 2.11 4.91
N VAL A 25 10.17 3.40 5.13
CA VAL A 25 10.79 4.09 6.26
C VAL A 25 10.21 3.56 7.58
N CYS A 26 8.89 3.51 7.70
CA CYS A 26 8.18 3.04 8.90
C CYS A 26 8.61 1.62 9.31
N ILE A 27 8.65 0.67 8.35
CA ILE A 27 9.00 -0.72 8.65
C ILE A 27 10.46 -0.89 9.09
N THR A 28 11.37 -0.01 8.68
CA THR A 28 12.78 -0.06 9.10
C THR A 28 13.00 0.40 10.53
N GLU A 29 12.04 1.13 11.10
CA GLU A 29 12.06 1.55 12.51
C GLU A 29 11.42 0.50 13.43
N CYS A 30 10.64 -0.43 12.87
CA CYS A 30 10.03 -1.53 13.59
C CYS A 30 11.02 -2.68 13.85
N ASP A 31 10.82 -3.38 14.97
CA ASP A 31 11.38 -4.72 15.13
C ASP A 31 10.62 -5.70 14.23
N LEU A 32 11.34 -6.62 13.58
CA LEU A 32 10.74 -7.58 12.65
C LEU A 32 9.76 -8.55 13.32
N ASN A 33 9.82 -8.68 14.66
CA ASN A 33 8.89 -9.49 15.43
C ASN A 33 7.75 -8.66 16.06
N ASP A 34 7.75 -7.33 15.91
CA ASP A 34 6.69 -6.48 16.41
C ASP A 34 5.55 -6.38 15.38
N GLU A 35 4.69 -7.40 15.43
CA GLU A 35 3.50 -7.55 14.57
C GLU A 35 2.58 -6.32 14.61
N TYR A 36 2.53 -5.63 15.75
CA TYR A 36 1.73 -4.41 15.89
C TYR A 36 2.32 -3.24 15.12
N CYS A 37 3.64 -3.02 15.22
CA CYS A 37 4.36 -1.98 14.48
C CYS A 37 4.23 -2.19 12.97
N ILE A 38 4.44 -3.44 12.51
CA ILE A 38 4.29 -3.82 11.09
C ILE A 38 2.87 -3.54 10.60
N THR A 39 1.86 -3.99 11.35
CA THR A 39 0.45 -3.80 11.01
C THR A 39 0.09 -2.30 10.99
N SER A 40 0.59 -1.53 11.96
CA SER A 40 0.36 -0.09 12.03
C SER A 40 0.95 0.64 10.81
N CYS A 41 2.18 0.30 10.40
CA CYS A 41 2.80 0.87 9.20
C CYS A 41 1.99 0.53 7.92
N LEU A 42 1.52 -0.71 7.79
CA LEU A 42 0.70 -1.14 6.65
C LEU A 42 -0.64 -0.37 6.58
N VAL A 43 -1.35 -0.25 7.70
CA VAL A 43 -2.64 0.45 7.76
C VAL A 43 -2.46 1.95 7.53
N ASN A 44 -1.44 2.56 8.13
CA ASN A 44 -1.24 4.01 8.07
C ASN A 44 -0.78 4.49 6.69
N HIS A 45 0.12 3.75 6.04
CA HIS A 45 0.74 4.18 4.78
C HIS A 45 0.11 3.53 3.56
N LEU A 46 -0.26 2.25 3.63
CA LEU A 46 -0.82 1.53 2.48
C LEU A 46 -2.35 1.40 2.53
N LYS A 47 -2.99 1.80 3.64
CA LYS A 47 -4.45 1.69 3.86
C LYS A 47 -4.96 0.27 3.58
N ILE A 48 -4.12 -0.72 3.84
CA ILE A 48 -4.47 -2.13 3.75
C ILE A 48 -5.24 -2.46 5.03
N ASP A 49 -6.56 -2.26 4.98
CA ASP A 49 -7.49 -2.83 5.97
C ASP A 49 -7.72 -4.30 5.59
N ASP A 50 -7.84 -5.19 6.57
CA ASP A 50 -7.94 -6.67 6.45
C ASP A 50 -9.08 -7.18 5.51
N GLY A 51 -9.87 -6.28 4.92
CA GLY A 51 -10.86 -6.55 3.88
C GLY A 51 -10.52 -6.08 2.45
N SER A 52 -9.35 -5.50 2.19
CA SER A 52 -8.93 -5.10 0.84
C SER A 52 -8.03 -6.15 0.21
N GLU A 53 -8.63 -6.93 -0.66
CA GLU A 53 -8.08 -8.01 -1.48
C GLU A 53 -6.63 -7.73 -1.93
N CYS A 54 -5.67 -8.48 -1.37
CA CYS A 54 -4.35 -8.62 -1.97
C CYS A 54 -4.52 -9.20 -3.37
N PHE A 55 -4.55 -8.35 -4.40
CA PHE A 55 -4.32 -8.74 -5.78
C PHE A 55 -2.84 -9.12 -5.93
N VAL A 56 -2.43 -10.25 -5.35
CA VAL A 56 -1.27 -10.98 -5.80
C VAL A 56 -1.62 -11.57 -7.17
N ALA A 57 -1.42 -10.76 -8.20
CA ALA A 57 -1.44 -11.24 -9.58
C ALA A 57 -0.37 -12.34 -9.68
N SER A 58 -0.83 -13.59 -9.79
CA SER A 58 -0.01 -14.76 -10.14
C SER A 58 0.27 -14.80 -11.64
#